data_AF-A0A328TKM1-F1
#
_entry.id   AF-A0A328TKM1-F1
#
_cell.length_a   1.000
_cell.length_b   1.000
_cell.length_c   1.000
_cell.angle_alpha   90.00
_cell.angle_beta   90.00
_cell.angle_gamma   90.00
#
_symmetry.space_group_name_H-M   'P 1'
#
loop_
_entity.id
_entity.type
_entity.pdbx_description
1 polymer ?
#
loop_
_entity_poly.entity_id
_entity_poly.type
_entity_poly.pdbx_seq_one_letter_code
_entity_poly.pdbx_strand_id
1 'polypeptide(L)' 'MHLLSEFAKGQREQIMVTFDIAIISQLDDLAQHEGLSRAALIRMAVRQLLDKGAQVGG' A
#
# COMPACT_ATOMS: atom_id res chain seq x y z
N MET A 1 9.62 -27.33 25.57
CA MET A 1 10.17 -26.40 24.56
C MET A 1 9.20 -26.35 23.38
N HIS A 2 8.43 -25.28 23.24
CA HIS A 2 7.64 -25.03 22.03
C HIS A 2 8.08 -23.66 21.50
N LEU A 3 9.21 -23.68 20.80
CA LEU A 3 9.92 -22.50 20.32
C LEU A 3 9.59 -22.28 18.84
N LEU A 4 8.34 -21.92 18.51
CA LEU A 4 7.93 -21.61 17.12
C LEU A 4 6.75 -20.61 17.06
N SER A 5 6.79 -19.51 17.82
CA SER A 5 5.76 -18.45 17.71
C SER A 5 6.33 -17.03 17.49
N GLU A 6 7.55 -16.90 16.96
CA GLU A 6 8.18 -15.58 16.74
C GLU A 6 8.41 -15.17 15.28
N PHE A 7 7.79 -15.83 14.29
CA PHE A 7 7.96 -15.45 12.87
C PHE A 7 6.77 -14.70 12.23
N ALA A 8 5.78 -14.27 13.00
CA ALA A 8 4.62 -13.53 12.47
C ALA A 8 4.74 -12.00 12.65
N LYS A 9 5.95 -11.44 12.68
CA LYS A 9 6.17 -9.99 12.68
C LYS A 9 7.02 -9.56 11.49
N GLY A 10 6.36 -9.16 10.41
CA GLY A 10 6.91 -8.13 9.52
C GLY A 10 7.65 -8.60 8.27
N GLN A 11 7.28 -9.73 7.66
CA GLN A 11 7.74 -10.01 6.30
C GLN A 11 7.03 -9.02 5.35
N ARG A 12 7.79 -8.01 4.90
CA ARG A 12 7.31 -7.03 3.90
C ARG A 12 7.47 -7.66 2.53
N GLU A 13 6.35 -8.06 1.95
CA GLU A 13 6.29 -8.51 0.56
C GLU A 13 6.45 -7.30 -0.39
N GLN A 14 7.21 -7.48 -1.46
CA GLN A 14 7.34 -6.49 -2.52
C GLN A 14 6.53 -6.94 -3.74
N ILE A 15 5.78 -6.01 -4.32
CA ILE A 15 5.10 -6.22 -5.60
C ILE A 15 5.69 -5.28 -6.64
N MET A 16 5.97 -5.81 -7.83
CA MET A 16 6.33 -4.99 -8.98
C MET A 16 5.06 -4.64 -9.75
N VAL A 17 4.85 -3.36 -9.99
CA VAL A 17 3.70 -2.83 -10.72
C VAL A 17 4.19 -1.90 -11.82
N THR A 18 3.57 -1.99 -12.99
CA THR A 18 3.88 -1.13 -14.14
C THR A 18 2.72 -0.18 -14.34
N PHE A 19 3.03 1.11 -14.50
CA PHE A 19 2.07 2.16 -14.81
C PHE A 19 2.59 3.00 -15.97
N ASP A 20 1.67 3.63 -16.70
CA ASP A 20 2.05 4.67 -17.65
C ASP A 20 2.75 5.84 -16.94
N ILE A 21 3.68 6.47 -17.63
CA ILE A 21 4.46 7.59 -17.09
C ILE A 21 3.59 8.76 -16.60
N ALA A 22 2.45 8.99 -17.27
CA ALA A 22 1.49 10.01 -16.87
C ALA A 22 0.86 9.72 -15.50
N ILE A 23 0.62 8.45 -15.18
CA ILE A 23 0.09 8.02 -13.87
C ILE A 23 1.16 8.18 -12.80
N ILE A 24 2.41 7.84 -13.12
CA ILE A 24 3.54 8.03 -12.19
C ILE A 24 3.69 9.52 -11.83
N SER A 25 3.61 10.42 -12.80
CA SER A 25 3.67 11.87 -12.55
C SER A 25 2.55 12.32 -11.61
N GLN A 26 1.31 11.90 -11.86
CA GLN A 26 0.18 12.26 -11.00
C GLN A 26 0.33 11.72 -9.57
N LEU A 27 0.88 10.51 -9.41
CA LEU A 27 1.17 9.94 -8.10
C LEU A 27 2.26 10.74 -7.37
N ASP A 28 3.26 11.24 -8.09
CA ASP A 28 4.32 12.09 -7.52
C ASP A 28 3.81 13.44 -7.07
N ASP A 29 3.05 14.12 -7.94
CA ASP A 29 2.45 15.41 -7.63
C ASP A 29 1.53 15.32 -6.41
N LEU A 30 0.71 14.26 -6.34
CA LEU A 30 -0.16 14.01 -5.20
C LEU A 30 0.63 13.67 -3.93
N ALA A 31 1.66 12.83 -4.03
CA ALA A 31 2.51 12.49 -2.89
C ALA A 31 3.22 13.73 -2.34
N GLN A 32 3.71 14.61 -3.21
CA GLN A 32 4.34 15.87 -2.83
C GLN A 32 3.34 16.82 -2.15
N HIS A 33 2.14 16.98 -2.71
CA HIS A 33 1.08 17.80 -2.14
C HIS A 33 0.71 17.36 -0.72
N GLU A 34 0.62 16.05 -0.48
CA GLU A 34 0.27 15.48 0.82
C GLU A 34 1.48 15.35 1.78
N GLY A 35 2.70 15.68 1.32
CA GLY A 35 3.92 15.51 2.12
C GLY A 35 4.28 14.05 2.41
N LEU A 36 3.87 13.13 1.53
CA LEU A 36 4.06 11.69 1.66
C LEU A 36 5.09 11.14 0.65
N SER A 37 5.63 9.96 0.93
CA SER A 37 6.30 9.19 -0.12
C SER A 37 5.27 8.53 -1.03
N ARG A 38 5.61 8.35 -2.32
CA ARG A 38 4.78 7.61 -3.28
C ARG A 38 4.32 6.25 -2.73
N ALA A 39 5.23 5.51 -2.07
CA ALA A 39 4.91 4.22 -1.49
C ALA A 39 3.91 4.32 -0.31
N ALA A 40 3.98 5.38 0.50
CA ALA A 40 3.01 5.62 1.57
C ALA A 40 1.62 5.95 1.00
N LEU A 41 1.57 6.82 -0.02
CA LEU A 41 0.35 7.15 -0.75
C LEU A 41 -0.31 5.90 -1.33
N ILE A 42 0.45 5.07 -2.06
CA ILE A 42 -0.05 3.82 -2.63
C ILE A 42 -0.59 2.89 -1.55
N ARG A 43 0.13 2.71 -0.42
CA ARG A 43 -0.34 1.88 0.69
C ARG A 43 -1.67 2.39 1.27
N MET A 44 -1.81 3.70 1.45
CA MET A 44 -3.04 4.30 1.94
C MET A 44 -4.20 4.12 0.97
N ALA A 45 -3.97 4.34 -0.33
CA ALA A 45 -4.97 4.14 -1.36
C ALA A 45 -5.44 2.68 -1.43
N VAL A 46 -4.51 1.72 -1.40
CA VAL A 46 -4.82 0.28 -1.34
C VAL A 46 -5.62 -0.04 -0.09
N ARG A 47 -5.23 0.48 1.09
CA ARG A 47 -5.97 0.25 2.33
C ARG A 47 -7.39 0.77 2.25
N GLN A 48 -7.58 2.00 1.77
CA GLN A 48 -8.92 2.59 1.60
C GLN A 48 -9.78 1.81 0.60
N LEU A 49 -9.19 1.31 -0.49
CA LEU A 49 -9.89 0.48 -1.45
C LEU A 49 -10.39 -0.82 -0.82
N LEU A 50 -9.52 -1.49 -0.03
CA LEU A 50 -9.86 -2.73 0.66
C LEU A 50 -10.90 -2.51 1.76
N ASP A 51 -10.79 -1.42 2.53
CA ASP A 51 -11.74 -1.08 3.59
C ASP A 51 -13.13 -0.76 3.00
N LYS A 52 -13.19 -0.05 1.87
CA LYS A 52 -14.45 0.22 1.14
C LYS A 52 -15.03 -1.05 0.48
N GLY A 53 -14.18 -1.92 -0.05
CA GLY A 53 -14.58 -3.22 -0.61
C GLY A 53 -15.13 -4.18 0.46
N ALA A 54 -14.60 -4.13 1.68
CA ALA A 54 -15.13 -4.89 2.81
C ALA A 54 -16.53 -4.40 3.24
N GLN A 55 -16.82 -3.11 3.06
CA GLN A 55 -18.11 -2.51 3.43
C GLN A 55 -19.27 -2.91 2.48
N VAL A 56 -19.00 -3.33 1.24
CA VAL A 56 -20.04 -3.75 0.27
C VAL A 56 -20.35 -5.25 0.31
N GLY A 57 -19.68 -6.03 1.17
CA GLY A 57 -19.87 -7.47 1.35
C GLY A 57 -20.54 -7.85 2.68
N GLY A 58 -21.25 -6.90 3.32
CA GLY A 58 -22.02 -7.12 4.55
C GLY A 58 -23.47 -7.44 4.30
#